data_AF-A0A969W2L8-F1
#
_entry.id   AF-A0A969W2L8-F1
#
_cell.length_a   1.000
_cell.length_b   1.000
_cell.length_c   1.000
_cell.angle_alpha   90.00
_cell.angle_beta   90.00
_cell.angle_gamma   90.00
#
_symmetry.space_group_name_H-M   'P 1'
#
loop_
_entity.id
_entity.type
_entity.pdbx_description
1 polymer ?
#
loop_
_entity_poly.entity_id
_entity_poly.type
_entity_poly.pdbx_seq_one_letter_code
_entity_poly.pdbx_strand_id
1 'polypeptide(L)'
;MSPVMYFTNNLTPLSDRSNAAIALLAEIDPCFLIGFAHLEEKHLAAIDSLQRIFQGTAFSAALDAMGKAFTNYEFTPSVFTTLAVARASILGALSDDLQQQVQQALGRSPLESSPSKPHPTDTLVSSADSVQAQMDSIQHWLMEVAIGGFTRLGTSTWKPFLPTLETLQSEPSLIRQAALLTGLIDEFSTHLPAPNIHDIPLHRWVDLWMQAMLLTLRSPSHSRNLQPIAISGNLQLLGLDIRHHVNLVSLVAYGILKVTNSAQLQLVRITLSRYSVPAITGDEIWLLFADAKPLFEALAQQQTLQLEKAQLLPTGDLVWEANTANATLGEA
;
A
#
# COMPACT_ATOMS: atom_id res chain seq x y z
N MET A 1 -16.51 35.74 19.65
CA MET A 1 -15.78 34.54 20.10
C MET A 1 -14.92 34.09 18.95
N SER A 2 -13.61 34.37 18.99
CA SER A 2 -12.68 33.85 17.99
C SER A 2 -12.55 32.33 18.16
N PRO A 3 -12.47 31.55 17.07
CA PRO A 3 -12.27 30.12 17.17
C PRO A 3 -10.91 29.86 17.83
N VAL A 4 -10.92 29.19 18.98
CA VAL A 4 -9.70 28.68 19.59
C VAL A 4 -9.20 27.57 18.67
N MET A 5 -8.19 27.88 17.86
CA MET A 5 -7.45 26.90 17.07
C MET A 5 -6.58 26.07 18.02
N TYR A 6 -7.15 25.00 18.59
CA TYR A 6 -6.48 24.08 19.54
C TYR A 6 -5.19 23.41 19.00
N PHE A 7 -4.87 23.57 17.72
CA PHE A 7 -3.76 22.87 17.05
C PHE A 7 -2.61 23.77 16.59
N THR A 8 -2.68 25.09 16.76
CA THR A 8 -1.80 25.99 15.99
C THR A 8 -0.34 26.08 16.47
N ASN A 9 0.03 25.51 17.62
CA ASN A 9 1.39 25.67 18.18
C ASN A 9 2.03 24.40 18.79
N ASN A 10 1.45 23.21 18.61
CA ASN A 10 1.99 21.98 19.25
C ASN A 10 2.75 21.05 18.30
N LEU A 11 2.79 21.34 17.00
CA LEU A 11 3.62 20.60 16.05
C LEU A 11 4.94 21.34 15.87
N THR A 12 6.03 20.76 16.36
CA THR A 12 7.39 21.26 16.13
C THR A 12 7.79 21.11 14.65
N PRO A 13 8.77 21.88 14.16
CA PRO A 13 9.38 21.59 12.87
C PRO A 13 9.93 20.15 12.83
N LEU A 14 10.07 19.62 11.61
CA LEU A 14 10.68 18.30 11.38
C LEU A 14 12.03 18.22 12.08
N SER A 15 12.30 17.07 12.70
CA SER A 15 13.59 16.81 13.33
C SER A 15 14.72 16.87 12.30
N ASP A 16 15.94 17.22 12.72
CA ASP A 16 17.12 17.21 11.84
C ASP A 16 17.33 15.83 11.20
N ARG A 17 17.01 14.77 11.94
CA ARG A 17 17.03 13.39 11.44
C ARG A 17 16.02 13.19 10.29
N SER A 18 14.80 13.68 10.45
CA SER A 18 13.77 13.58 9.42
C SER A 18 14.13 14.41 8.18
N ASN A 19 14.69 15.60 8.35
CA ASN A 19 15.21 16.41 7.24
C ASN A 19 16.34 15.70 6.49
N ALA A 20 17.29 15.08 7.21
CA ALA A 20 18.38 14.31 6.60
C ALA A 20 17.87 13.07 5.83
N ALA A 21 16.87 12.38 6.35
CA ALA A 21 16.23 11.25 5.66
C ALA A 21 15.54 11.69 4.35
N ILE A 22 14.81 12.81 4.36
CA ILE A 22 14.19 13.38 3.16
C ILE A 22 15.27 13.79 2.14
N ALA A 23 16.35 14.44 2.60
CA ALA A 23 17.45 14.85 1.72
C ALA A 23 18.11 13.64 1.04
N LEU A 24 18.35 12.55 1.77
CA LEU A 24 18.89 11.32 1.17
C LEU A 24 17.97 10.74 0.09
N LEU A 25 16.64 10.71 0.33
CA LEU A 25 15.70 10.25 -0.70
C LEU A 25 15.75 11.13 -1.95
N ALA A 26 15.89 12.45 -1.77
CA ALA A 26 16.04 13.39 -2.89
C ALA A 26 17.36 13.21 -3.66
N GLU A 27 18.40 12.62 -3.05
CA GLU A 27 19.65 12.25 -3.73
C GLU A 27 19.54 10.92 -4.50
N ILE A 28 18.70 9.99 -4.04
CA ILE A 28 18.52 8.65 -4.65
C ILE A 28 17.49 8.67 -5.78
N ASP A 29 16.37 9.37 -5.60
CA ASP A 29 15.26 9.39 -6.58
C ASP A 29 15.73 9.79 -8.01
N PRO A 30 16.69 10.72 -8.23
CA PRO A 30 17.24 11.02 -9.55
C PRO A 30 17.82 9.82 -10.32
N CYS A 31 18.24 8.74 -9.64
CA CYS A 31 18.67 7.50 -10.30
C CYS A 31 17.56 6.88 -11.17
N PHE A 32 16.28 7.02 -10.77
CA PHE A 32 15.14 6.55 -11.56
C PHE A 32 14.88 7.42 -12.79
N LEU A 33 15.33 8.66 -12.78
CA LEU A 33 15.14 9.61 -13.87
C LEU A 33 16.06 9.26 -15.05
N ILE A 34 17.34 9.04 -14.75
CA ILE A 34 18.38 8.67 -15.73
C ILE A 34 18.41 7.17 -16.06
N GLY A 35 17.96 6.33 -15.13
CA GLY A 35 18.00 4.88 -15.21
C GLY A 35 19.27 4.28 -14.61
N PHE A 36 19.11 3.14 -13.95
CA PHE A 36 20.20 2.45 -13.24
C PHE A 36 21.29 1.89 -14.19
N ALA A 37 21.04 1.80 -15.49
CA ALA A 37 22.08 1.49 -16.48
C ALA A 37 23.09 2.63 -16.73
N HIS A 38 22.79 3.86 -16.29
CA HIS A 38 23.57 5.07 -16.60
C HIS A 38 24.03 5.82 -15.35
N LEU A 39 24.22 5.11 -14.24
CA LEU A 39 24.67 5.74 -13.00
C LEU A 39 26.06 6.38 -13.18
N GLU A 40 26.24 7.50 -12.48
CA GLU A 40 27.49 8.27 -12.46
C GLU A 40 28.04 8.22 -11.03
N GLU A 41 29.26 8.71 -10.81
CA GLU A 41 29.90 8.72 -9.50
C GLU A 41 29.03 9.36 -8.41
N LYS A 42 28.37 10.48 -8.71
CA LYS A 42 27.45 11.14 -7.77
C LYS A 42 26.27 10.26 -7.35
N HIS A 43 25.76 9.43 -8.27
CA HIS A 43 24.63 8.52 -8.02
C HIS A 43 25.08 7.32 -7.18
N LEU A 44 26.27 6.79 -7.45
CA LEU A 44 26.88 5.72 -6.65
C LEU A 44 27.18 6.23 -5.22
N ALA A 45 27.65 7.46 -5.06
CA ALA A 45 27.86 8.07 -3.74
C ALA A 45 26.54 8.21 -2.93
N ALA A 46 25.41 8.47 -3.59
CA ALA A 46 24.10 8.47 -2.94
C ALA A 46 23.69 7.06 -2.47
N ILE A 47 23.98 6.03 -3.27
CA ILE A 47 23.76 4.62 -2.90
C ILE A 47 24.66 4.22 -1.71
N ASP A 48 25.92 4.64 -1.69
CA ASP A 48 26.82 4.41 -0.55
C ASP A 48 26.30 5.12 0.72
N SER A 49 25.71 6.31 0.56
CA SER A 49 25.07 7.05 1.65
C SER A 49 23.89 6.29 2.23
N LEU A 50 23.08 5.66 1.36
CA LEU A 50 22.01 4.77 1.78
C LEU A 50 22.53 3.59 2.60
N GLN A 51 23.57 2.89 2.12
CA GLN A 51 24.18 1.76 2.84
C GLN A 51 24.64 2.15 4.24
N ARG A 52 25.27 3.32 4.39
CA ARG A 52 25.77 3.82 5.67
C ARG A 52 24.68 3.97 6.73
N ILE A 53 23.47 4.37 6.36
CA ILE A 53 22.35 4.54 7.32
C ILE A 53 21.90 3.19 7.91
N PHE A 54 22.04 2.10 7.16
CA PHE A 54 21.61 0.77 7.60
C PHE A 54 22.73 -0.04 8.26
N GLN A 55 23.91 0.53 8.47
CA GLN A 55 25.00 -0.14 9.18
C GLN A 55 24.56 -0.57 10.59
N GLY A 56 24.93 -1.79 10.96
CA GLY A 56 24.54 -2.40 12.24
C GLY A 56 23.12 -2.96 12.27
N THR A 57 22.34 -2.85 11.19
CA THR A 57 21.05 -3.53 11.05
C THR A 57 21.21 -4.90 10.39
N ALA A 58 20.23 -5.79 10.58
CA ALA A 58 20.17 -7.08 9.87
C ALA A 58 20.09 -6.93 8.34
N PHE A 59 19.75 -5.73 7.83
CA PHE A 59 19.59 -5.44 6.41
C PHE A 59 20.90 -4.95 5.73
N SER A 60 21.95 -4.66 6.51
CA SER A 60 23.21 -4.12 6.00
C SER A 60 23.84 -4.99 4.91
N ALA A 61 23.87 -6.32 5.11
CA ALA A 61 24.51 -7.23 4.15
C ALA A 61 23.80 -7.25 2.78
N ALA A 62 22.47 -7.13 2.76
CA ALA A 62 21.69 -7.07 1.53
C ALA A 62 21.98 -5.77 0.76
N LEU A 63 22.08 -4.65 1.48
CA LEU A 63 22.42 -3.35 0.91
C LEU A 63 23.85 -3.29 0.37
N ASP A 64 24.81 -3.91 1.05
CA ASP A 64 26.19 -4.02 0.57
C ASP A 64 26.27 -4.81 -0.75
N ALA A 65 25.52 -5.92 -0.84
CA ALA A 65 25.42 -6.70 -2.07
C ALA A 65 24.76 -5.89 -3.20
N MET A 66 23.70 -5.14 -2.89
CA MET A 66 23.01 -4.27 -3.85
C MET A 66 23.94 -3.19 -4.45
N GLY A 67 24.73 -2.50 -3.63
CA GLY A 67 25.66 -1.47 -4.15
C GLY A 67 26.78 -2.04 -5.02
N LYS A 68 27.30 -3.22 -4.67
CA LYS A 68 28.24 -3.96 -5.53
C LYS A 68 27.61 -4.34 -6.86
N ALA A 69 26.36 -4.82 -6.83
CA ALA A 69 25.62 -5.18 -8.04
C ALA A 69 25.44 -3.97 -8.98
N PHE A 70 25.10 -2.79 -8.45
CA PHE A 70 25.02 -1.57 -9.25
C PHE A 70 26.38 -1.13 -9.83
N THR A 71 27.47 -1.29 -9.07
CA THR A 71 28.83 -1.00 -9.55
C THR A 71 29.24 -1.95 -10.69
N ASN A 72 28.80 -3.20 -10.62
CA ASN A 72 29.12 -4.26 -11.58
C ASN A 72 28.11 -4.38 -12.74
N TYR A 73 27.07 -3.53 -12.78
CA TYR A 73 25.96 -3.62 -13.73
C TYR A 73 25.21 -4.97 -13.69
N GLU A 74 25.13 -5.59 -12.51
CA GLU A 74 24.40 -6.83 -12.26
C GLU A 74 22.96 -6.54 -11.83
N PHE A 75 22.07 -6.41 -12.81
CA PHE A 75 20.67 -6.09 -12.56
C PHE A 75 19.83 -7.36 -12.37
N THR A 76 19.26 -7.51 -11.18
CA THR A 76 18.34 -8.60 -10.86
C THR A 76 17.14 -8.07 -10.06
N PRO A 77 15.98 -8.74 -10.12
CA PRO A 77 14.80 -8.33 -9.35
C PRO A 77 15.05 -8.17 -7.84
N SER A 78 15.93 -8.99 -7.26
CA SER A 78 16.27 -8.94 -5.84
C SER A 78 17.05 -7.68 -5.44
N VAL A 79 17.89 -7.16 -6.34
CA VAL A 79 18.63 -5.89 -6.16
C VAL A 79 17.63 -4.73 -6.06
N PHE A 80 16.67 -4.67 -6.98
CA PHE A 80 15.65 -3.61 -6.98
C PHE A 80 14.61 -3.77 -5.86
N THR A 81 14.31 -5.01 -5.47
CA THR A 81 13.53 -5.29 -4.26
C THR A 81 14.22 -4.75 -3.02
N THR A 82 15.54 -4.97 -2.89
CA THR A 82 16.34 -4.45 -1.78
C THR A 82 16.28 -2.92 -1.73
N LEU A 83 16.41 -2.26 -2.88
CA LEU A 83 16.26 -0.81 -2.98
C LEU A 83 14.86 -0.33 -2.53
N ALA A 84 13.80 -1.00 -2.97
CA ALA A 84 12.42 -0.66 -2.59
C ALA A 84 12.20 -0.81 -1.08
N VAL A 85 12.72 -1.88 -0.47
CA VAL A 85 12.67 -2.11 0.99
C VAL A 85 13.45 -1.06 1.75
N ALA A 86 14.65 -0.69 1.28
CA ALA A 86 15.45 0.37 1.89
C ALA A 86 14.72 1.71 1.91
N ARG A 87 14.18 2.11 0.75
CA ARG A 87 13.41 3.34 0.59
C ARG A 87 12.17 3.36 1.49
N ALA A 88 11.41 2.26 1.52
CA ALA A 88 10.24 2.16 2.38
C ALA A 88 10.57 2.14 3.87
N SER A 89 11.73 1.60 4.26
CA SER A 89 12.17 1.62 5.66
C SER A 89 12.49 3.05 6.13
N ILE A 90 13.07 3.88 5.26
CA ILE A 90 13.28 5.32 5.55
C ILE A 90 11.93 6.04 5.70
N LEU A 91 11.01 5.84 4.76
CA LEU A 91 9.66 6.43 4.81
C LEU A 91 8.85 5.95 6.03
N GLY A 92 9.02 4.68 6.42
CA GLY A 92 8.43 4.12 7.64
C GLY A 92 8.98 4.81 8.88
N ALA A 93 10.29 4.98 8.98
CA ALA A 93 10.91 5.70 10.10
C ALA A 93 10.46 7.18 10.18
N LEU A 94 10.26 7.85 9.04
CA LEU A 94 9.68 9.19 8.98
C LEU A 94 8.23 9.20 9.47
N SER A 95 7.43 8.23 9.05
CA SER A 95 6.05 8.07 9.53
C SER A 95 6.01 7.85 11.04
N ASP A 96 6.91 7.02 11.57
CA ASP A 96 6.98 6.74 13.01
C ASP A 96 7.37 7.99 13.81
N ASP A 97 8.34 8.79 13.34
CA ASP A 97 8.72 10.08 13.96
C ASP A 97 7.54 11.06 14.00
N LEU A 98 6.82 11.20 12.88
CA LEU A 98 5.63 12.06 12.79
C LEU A 98 4.47 11.57 13.67
N GLN A 99 4.24 10.25 13.72
CA GLN A 99 3.21 9.67 14.58
C GLN A 99 3.54 9.88 16.06
N GLN A 100 4.79 9.70 16.45
CA GLN A 100 5.25 9.94 17.81
C GLN A 100 5.04 11.41 18.20
N GLN A 101 5.37 12.34 17.32
CA GLN A 101 5.17 13.77 17.54
C GLN A 101 3.68 14.11 17.74
N VAL A 102 2.80 13.56 16.91
CA VAL A 102 1.34 13.75 17.02
C VAL A 102 0.81 13.16 18.33
N GLN A 103 1.27 11.96 18.71
CA GLN A 103 0.87 11.33 19.98
C GLN A 103 1.27 12.18 21.19
N GLN A 104 2.50 12.69 21.21
CA GLN A 104 2.99 13.57 22.26
C GLN A 104 2.18 14.88 22.33
N ALA A 105 1.92 15.52 21.18
CA ALA A 105 1.11 16.73 21.11
C ALA A 105 -0.33 16.54 21.59
N LEU A 106 -0.89 15.33 21.41
CA LEU A 106 -2.23 14.95 21.86
C LEU A 106 -2.27 14.40 23.30
N GLY A 107 -1.13 14.28 23.98
CA GLY A 107 -1.04 13.66 25.31
C GLY A 107 -1.45 12.18 25.32
N ARG A 108 -1.30 11.49 24.18
CA ARG A 108 -1.62 10.06 24.05
C ARG A 108 -0.37 9.23 24.31
N SER A 109 -0.53 8.15 25.07
CA SER A 109 0.53 7.15 25.20
C SER A 109 0.80 6.50 23.83
N PRO A 110 2.06 6.15 23.53
CA PRO A 110 2.37 5.32 22.38
C PRO A 110 1.50 4.06 22.39
N LEU A 111 0.93 3.72 21.24
CA LEU A 111 0.37 2.38 21.07
C LEU A 111 1.50 1.39 21.31
N GLU A 112 1.35 0.50 22.29
CA GLU A 112 2.26 -0.64 22.43
C GLU A 112 2.17 -1.45 21.15
N SER A 113 3.21 -1.38 20.34
CA SER A 113 3.40 -2.26 19.20
C SER A 113 3.51 -3.68 19.77
N SER A 114 2.43 -4.45 19.73
CA SER A 114 2.49 -5.86 20.08
C SER A 114 3.58 -6.50 19.21
N PRO A 115 4.57 -7.18 19.81
CA PRO A 115 5.63 -7.82 19.03
C PRO A 115 4.95 -8.78 18.07
N SER A 116 5.14 -8.53 16.78
CA SER A 116 4.71 -9.46 15.73
C SER A 116 5.46 -10.76 16.00
N LYS A 117 4.74 -11.81 16.39
CA LYS A 117 5.33 -13.13 16.55
C LYS A 117 5.96 -13.52 15.21
N PRO A 118 7.19 -14.05 15.18
CA PRO A 118 7.75 -14.58 13.95
C PRO A 118 6.78 -15.62 13.40
N HIS A 119 6.29 -15.38 12.19
CA HIS A 119 5.38 -16.31 11.54
C HIS A 119 6.16 -17.62 11.25
N PRO A 120 5.56 -18.80 11.51
CA PRO A 120 6.13 -20.04 11.02
C PRO A 120 6.23 -19.96 9.50
N THR A 121 7.40 -20.30 8.98
CA THR A 121 7.68 -20.41 7.55
C THR A 121 6.97 -21.63 7.00
N ASP A 122 5.64 -21.58 6.86
CA ASP A 122 4.87 -22.68 6.29
C ASP A 122 5.00 -22.68 4.76
N THR A 123 5.44 -23.83 4.25
CA THR A 123 5.48 -24.20 2.83
C THR A 123 4.11 -24.02 2.19
N LEU A 124 4.03 -23.13 1.19
CA LEU A 124 2.84 -22.80 0.43
C LEU A 124 2.37 -24.01 -0.41
N VAL A 125 1.09 -24.39 -0.25
CA VAL A 125 0.46 -25.45 -1.05
C VAL A 125 -0.12 -24.86 -2.35
N SER A 126 0.61 -25.08 -3.46
CA SER A 126 0.22 -25.49 -4.83
C SER A 126 -1.04 -24.93 -5.55
N SER A 127 -1.65 -23.84 -5.09
CA SER A 127 -2.50 -22.97 -5.95
C SER A 127 -1.81 -21.63 -6.27
N ALA A 128 -0.52 -21.54 -5.91
CA ALA A 128 0.30 -20.34 -5.86
C ALA A 128 1.10 -20.05 -7.14
N ASP A 129 1.19 -21.00 -8.06
CA ASP A 129 2.16 -20.91 -9.17
C ASP A 129 1.80 -19.83 -10.20
N SER A 130 0.51 -19.65 -10.50
CA SER A 130 0.06 -18.60 -11.44
C SER A 130 0.22 -17.19 -10.87
N VAL A 131 -0.14 -17.01 -9.59
CA VAL A 131 0.00 -15.74 -8.88
C VAL A 131 1.48 -15.40 -8.68
N GLN A 132 2.31 -16.38 -8.35
CA GLN A 132 3.75 -16.18 -8.21
C GLN A 132 4.38 -15.80 -9.55
N ALA A 133 4.04 -16.49 -10.63
CA ALA A 133 4.52 -16.15 -11.98
C ALA A 133 4.10 -14.71 -12.39
N GLN A 134 2.92 -14.26 -11.98
CA GLN A 134 2.49 -12.88 -12.17
C GLN A 134 3.33 -11.89 -11.35
N MET A 135 3.62 -12.20 -10.08
CA MET A 135 4.48 -11.36 -9.23
C MET A 135 5.89 -11.27 -9.81
N ASP A 136 6.46 -12.38 -10.27
CA ASP A 136 7.78 -12.42 -10.89
C ASP A 136 7.81 -11.57 -12.18
N SER A 137 6.75 -11.65 -13.00
CA SER A 137 6.60 -10.82 -14.20
C SER A 137 6.54 -9.32 -13.87
N ILE A 138 5.80 -8.94 -12.83
CA ILE A 138 5.74 -7.56 -12.35
C ILE A 138 7.13 -7.08 -11.87
N GLN A 139 7.84 -7.89 -11.08
CA GLN A 139 9.17 -7.54 -10.60
C GLN A 139 10.16 -7.30 -11.74
N HIS A 140 10.15 -8.18 -12.74
CA HIS A 140 10.99 -8.02 -13.93
C HIS A 140 10.62 -6.75 -14.70
N TRP A 141 9.33 -6.50 -14.94
CA TRP A 141 8.91 -5.29 -15.64
C TRP A 141 9.29 -4.00 -14.88
N LEU A 142 9.08 -3.96 -13.57
CA LEU A 142 9.48 -2.83 -12.72
C LEU A 142 11.01 -2.65 -12.70
N MET A 143 11.77 -3.73 -12.70
CA MET A 143 13.22 -3.70 -12.84
C MET A 143 13.62 -3.06 -14.19
N GLU A 144 13.06 -3.52 -15.31
CA GLU A 144 13.35 -2.95 -16.64
C GLU A 144 13.01 -1.46 -16.72
N VAL A 145 11.89 -1.04 -16.11
CA VAL A 145 11.51 0.36 -15.98
C VAL A 145 12.58 1.17 -15.23
N ALA A 146 13.09 0.64 -14.11
CA ALA A 146 14.13 1.30 -13.33
C ALA A 146 15.49 1.33 -14.06
N ILE A 147 15.87 0.26 -14.73
CA ILE A 147 17.10 0.18 -15.55
C ILE A 147 17.04 1.23 -16.66
N GLY A 148 15.92 1.30 -17.38
CA GLY A 148 15.72 2.19 -18.52
C GLY A 148 15.67 3.66 -18.15
N GLY A 149 15.09 3.99 -17.00
CA GLY A 149 14.92 5.36 -16.50
C GLY A 149 13.73 6.08 -17.11
N PHE A 150 13.04 6.89 -16.30
CA PHE A 150 11.79 7.56 -16.68
C PHE A 150 11.91 8.49 -17.88
N THR A 151 13.06 9.14 -18.07
CA THR A 151 13.30 10.03 -19.22
C THR A 151 13.38 9.29 -20.55
N ARG A 152 13.65 7.99 -20.54
CA ARG A 152 13.84 7.15 -21.74
C ARG A 152 12.68 6.18 -21.96
N LEU A 153 11.67 6.21 -21.08
CA LEU A 153 10.48 5.41 -21.25
C LEU A 153 9.67 5.90 -22.44
N GLY A 154 9.67 5.09 -23.51
CA GLY A 154 8.77 5.26 -24.64
C GLY A 154 7.53 4.40 -24.52
N THR A 155 6.55 4.63 -25.38
CA THR A 155 5.37 3.76 -25.49
C THR A 155 5.72 2.31 -25.79
N SER A 156 6.84 2.06 -26.47
CA SER A 156 7.36 0.70 -26.74
C SER A 156 7.81 -0.03 -25.48
N THR A 157 8.11 0.68 -24.39
CA THR A 157 8.64 0.08 -23.16
C THR A 157 7.52 -0.37 -22.22
N TRP A 158 6.48 0.46 -22.04
CA TRP A 158 5.42 0.16 -21.07
C TRP A 158 4.17 -0.47 -21.69
N LYS A 159 3.81 -0.17 -22.95
CA LYS A 159 2.60 -0.75 -23.58
C LYS A 159 2.60 -2.29 -23.66
N PRO A 160 3.75 -2.97 -23.87
CA PRO A 160 3.76 -4.43 -23.88
C PRO A 160 3.29 -5.08 -22.57
N PHE A 161 3.26 -4.33 -21.46
CA PHE A 161 2.79 -4.81 -20.16
C PHE A 161 1.26 -4.77 -20.02
N LEU A 162 0.53 -4.08 -20.90
CA LEU A 162 -0.94 -3.95 -20.81
C LEU A 162 -1.70 -5.29 -20.74
N PRO A 163 -1.38 -6.33 -21.54
CA PRO A 163 -2.06 -7.62 -21.42
C PRO A 163 -1.84 -8.31 -20.06
N THR A 164 -0.64 -8.13 -19.48
CA THR A 164 -0.36 -8.59 -18.11
C THR A 164 -1.23 -7.83 -17.11
N LEU A 165 -1.35 -6.51 -17.26
CA LEU A 165 -2.21 -5.70 -16.40
C LEU A 165 -3.69 -6.11 -16.50
N GLU A 166 -4.21 -6.35 -17.70
CA GLU A 166 -5.59 -6.85 -17.88
C GLU A 166 -5.83 -8.17 -17.16
N THR A 167 -4.84 -9.07 -17.20
CA THR A 167 -4.89 -10.35 -16.46
C THR A 167 -4.93 -10.08 -14.95
N LEU A 168 -4.09 -9.17 -14.44
CA LEU A 168 -4.09 -8.79 -13.02
C LEU A 168 -5.41 -8.14 -12.58
N GLN A 169 -6.03 -7.32 -13.44
CA GLN A 169 -7.32 -6.67 -13.17
C GLN A 169 -8.47 -7.68 -13.08
N SER A 170 -8.37 -8.80 -13.81
CA SER A 170 -9.36 -9.88 -13.75
C SER A 170 -9.29 -10.72 -12.46
N GLU A 171 -8.20 -10.62 -11.70
CA GLU A 171 -7.97 -11.40 -10.47
C GLU A 171 -8.31 -10.56 -9.21
N PRO A 172 -9.42 -10.85 -8.51
CA PRO A 172 -9.85 -10.04 -7.37
C PRO A 172 -8.84 -10.00 -6.23
N SER A 173 -8.07 -11.07 -6.02
CA SER A 173 -7.04 -11.13 -4.99
C SER A 173 -5.85 -10.20 -5.26
N LEU A 174 -5.71 -9.73 -6.51
CA LEU A 174 -4.65 -8.83 -6.97
C LEU A 174 -5.13 -7.40 -7.19
N ILE A 175 -6.35 -7.05 -6.78
CA ILE A 175 -6.94 -5.72 -7.02
C ILE A 175 -6.03 -4.57 -6.58
N ARG A 176 -5.31 -4.71 -5.47
CA ARG A 176 -4.38 -3.68 -4.97
C ARG A 176 -3.17 -3.51 -5.89
N GLN A 177 -2.56 -4.62 -6.29
CA GLN A 177 -1.42 -4.62 -7.21
C GLN A 177 -1.84 -4.04 -8.56
N ALA A 178 -2.96 -4.53 -9.09
CA ALA A 178 -3.50 -4.10 -10.37
C ALA A 178 -3.89 -2.61 -10.35
N ALA A 179 -4.49 -2.10 -9.26
CA ALA A 179 -4.91 -0.69 -9.19
C ALA A 179 -3.71 0.26 -9.18
N LEU A 180 -2.66 -0.11 -8.45
CA LEU A 180 -1.43 0.67 -8.37
C LEU A 180 -0.70 0.71 -9.73
N LEU A 181 -0.59 -0.44 -10.40
CA LEU A 181 -0.01 -0.53 -11.74
C LEU A 181 -0.85 0.21 -12.78
N THR A 182 -2.18 0.15 -12.66
CA THR A 182 -3.09 0.93 -13.51
C THR A 182 -2.83 2.42 -13.35
N GLY A 183 -2.70 2.92 -12.12
CA GLY A 183 -2.37 4.33 -11.86
C GLY A 183 -1.01 4.73 -12.41
N LEU A 184 0.02 3.88 -12.24
CA LEU A 184 1.35 4.16 -12.79
C LEU A 184 1.35 4.21 -14.32
N ILE A 185 0.66 3.28 -14.98
CA ILE A 185 0.55 3.26 -16.45
C ILE A 185 -0.28 4.45 -16.96
N ASP A 186 -1.34 4.85 -16.25
CA ASP A 186 -2.14 6.03 -16.61
C ASP A 186 -1.27 7.30 -16.57
N GLU A 187 -0.41 7.44 -15.55
CA GLU A 187 0.55 8.54 -15.48
C GLU A 187 1.60 8.47 -16.58
N PHE A 188 2.12 7.28 -16.92
CA PHE A 188 2.99 7.12 -18.08
C PHE A 188 2.30 7.54 -19.38
N SER A 189 1.04 7.16 -19.57
CA SER A 189 0.29 7.51 -20.77
C SER A 189 -0.02 9.00 -20.87
N THR A 190 -0.14 9.68 -19.73
CA THR A 190 -0.43 11.12 -19.64
C THR A 190 0.82 11.98 -19.81
N HIS A 191 1.95 11.55 -19.23
CA HIS A 191 3.17 12.36 -19.16
C HIS A 191 4.28 11.92 -20.13
N LEU A 192 4.19 10.76 -20.79
CA LEU A 192 5.23 10.27 -21.71
C LEU A 192 4.81 10.33 -23.19
N PRO A 193 5.74 10.69 -24.10
CA PRO A 193 7.12 11.13 -23.82
C PRO A 193 7.16 12.54 -23.20
N ALA A 194 7.93 12.70 -22.13
CA ALA A 194 8.03 13.98 -21.43
C ALA A 194 8.90 14.95 -22.26
N PRO A 195 8.41 16.15 -22.61
CA PRO A 195 9.19 17.12 -23.39
C PRO A 195 10.32 17.72 -22.56
N ASN A 196 10.13 17.88 -21.24
CA ASN A 196 11.17 18.28 -20.30
C ASN A 196 11.25 17.32 -19.12
N ILE A 197 12.46 17.19 -18.59
CA ILE A 197 12.74 16.37 -17.41
C ILE A 197 11.99 16.81 -16.16
N HIS A 198 11.70 18.12 -16.05
CA HIS A 198 10.97 18.72 -14.94
C HIS A 198 9.46 18.44 -14.97
N ASP A 199 8.93 17.94 -16.09
CA ASP A 199 7.51 17.59 -16.21
C ASP A 199 7.23 16.20 -15.63
N ILE A 200 8.27 15.42 -15.32
CA ILE A 200 8.16 14.10 -14.72
C ILE A 200 7.94 14.26 -13.21
N PRO A 201 6.82 13.76 -12.64
CA PRO A 201 6.54 13.83 -11.21
C PRO A 201 7.36 12.77 -10.45
N LEU A 202 8.68 12.99 -10.38
CA LEU A 202 9.68 12.00 -9.99
C LEU A 202 9.35 11.31 -8.66
N HIS A 203 9.16 12.07 -7.57
CA HIS A 203 8.87 11.50 -6.25
C HIS A 203 7.64 10.59 -6.27
N ARG A 204 6.59 11.01 -6.98
CA ARG A 204 5.35 10.25 -7.09
C ARG A 204 5.56 8.94 -7.87
N TRP A 205 6.32 8.97 -8.96
CA TRP A 205 6.60 7.77 -9.75
C TRP A 205 7.50 6.78 -9.01
N VAL A 206 8.52 7.27 -8.30
CA VAL A 206 9.37 6.42 -7.46
C VAL A 206 8.55 5.82 -6.31
N ASP A 207 7.63 6.58 -5.71
CA ASP A 207 6.70 6.06 -4.70
C ASP A 207 5.80 4.95 -5.24
N LEU A 208 5.17 5.17 -6.40
CA LEU A 208 4.32 4.18 -7.05
C LEU A 208 5.11 2.92 -7.45
N TRP A 209 6.30 3.09 -8.02
CA TRP A 209 7.21 2.00 -8.36
C TRP A 209 7.61 1.19 -7.11
N MET A 210 8.00 1.87 -6.04
CA MET A 210 8.41 1.23 -4.79
C MET A 210 7.25 0.45 -4.16
N GLN A 211 6.06 1.05 -4.10
CA GLN A 211 4.87 0.37 -3.60
C GLN A 211 4.51 -0.84 -4.46
N ALA A 212 4.65 -0.74 -5.79
CA ALA A 212 4.35 -1.83 -6.71
C ALA A 212 5.35 -2.98 -6.55
N MET A 213 6.63 -2.66 -6.37
CA MET A 213 7.67 -3.64 -6.10
C MET A 213 7.43 -4.35 -4.76
N LEU A 214 7.13 -3.62 -3.68
CA LEU A 214 6.90 -4.22 -2.36
C LEU A 214 5.67 -5.12 -2.30
N LEU A 215 4.63 -4.80 -3.07
CA LEU A 215 3.45 -5.65 -3.13
C LEU A 215 3.73 -7.01 -3.77
N THR A 216 4.74 -7.13 -4.63
CA THR A 216 5.17 -8.44 -5.17
C THR A 216 5.79 -9.36 -4.12
N LEU A 217 6.35 -8.80 -3.04
CA LEU A 217 6.93 -9.58 -1.93
C LEU A 217 5.85 -10.13 -0.99
N ARG A 218 4.71 -9.46 -0.98
CA ARG A 218 3.54 -9.89 -0.23
C ARG A 218 2.78 -10.83 -1.15
N SER A 219 2.97 -12.13 -0.98
CA SER A 219 2.02 -13.06 -1.58
C SER A 219 0.60 -12.60 -1.22
N PRO A 220 -0.39 -12.63 -2.13
CA PRO A 220 -1.78 -12.34 -1.78
C PRO A 220 -2.27 -13.24 -0.63
N SER A 221 -1.68 -14.43 -0.50
CA SER A 221 -1.88 -15.34 0.63
C SER A 221 -1.16 -14.93 1.93
N HIS A 222 -0.20 -14.00 1.90
CA HIS A 222 0.43 -13.45 3.11
C HIS A 222 -0.54 -12.58 3.93
N SER A 223 -1.55 -11.97 3.30
CA SER A 223 -2.67 -11.36 4.04
C SER A 223 -3.58 -12.40 4.72
N ARG A 224 -3.51 -13.69 4.32
CA ARG A 224 -4.16 -14.81 5.02
C ARG A 224 -3.30 -15.42 6.13
N ASN A 225 -2.00 -15.09 6.20
CA ASN A 225 -1.14 -15.55 7.29
C ASN A 225 -1.45 -14.83 8.61
N LEU A 226 -2.04 -13.65 8.54
CA LEU A 226 -2.87 -13.13 9.63
C LEU A 226 -4.10 -14.05 9.72
N GLN A 227 -4.00 -15.15 10.47
CA GLN A 227 -5.10 -16.11 10.60
C GLN A 227 -6.36 -15.37 11.03
N PRO A 228 -7.36 -15.24 10.14
CA PRO A 228 -8.57 -14.53 10.48
C PRO A 228 -9.26 -15.31 11.60
N ILE A 229 -9.77 -14.57 12.58
CA ILE A 229 -10.52 -15.17 13.68
C ILE A 229 -11.98 -15.13 13.28
N ALA A 230 -12.61 -16.31 13.20
CA ALA A 230 -14.04 -16.42 13.03
C ALA A 230 -14.74 -15.90 14.30
N ILE A 231 -15.51 -14.83 14.15
CA ILE A 231 -16.23 -14.18 15.23
C ILE A 231 -17.73 -14.13 14.95
N SER A 232 -18.53 -14.12 16.01
CA SER A 232 -19.93 -13.77 15.94
C SER A 232 -20.20 -12.61 16.90
N GLY A 233 -21.14 -11.73 16.57
CA GLY A 233 -21.42 -10.57 17.40
C GLY A 233 -22.31 -9.55 16.72
N ASN A 234 -22.44 -8.39 17.36
CA ASN A 234 -23.30 -7.30 16.92
C ASN A 234 -22.43 -6.15 16.40
N LEU A 235 -22.61 -5.78 15.13
CA LEU A 235 -21.93 -4.68 14.47
C LEU A 235 -22.84 -3.47 14.35
N GLN A 236 -22.45 -2.37 14.98
CA GLN A 236 -23.10 -1.07 14.79
C GLN A 236 -22.23 -0.22 13.87
N LEU A 237 -22.78 0.21 12.73
CA LEU A 237 -22.06 1.08 11.80
C LEU A 237 -22.06 2.53 12.32
N LEU A 238 -20.89 3.16 12.25
CA LEU A 238 -20.68 4.56 12.60
C LEU A 238 -20.76 5.47 11.37
N GLY A 239 -20.36 4.96 10.21
CA GLY A 239 -20.35 5.72 8.97
C GLY A 239 -19.66 4.99 7.82
N LEU A 240 -19.77 5.57 6.63
CA LEU A 240 -19.17 5.10 5.39
C LEU A 240 -18.32 6.20 4.77
N ASP A 241 -17.16 5.84 4.25
CA ASP A 241 -16.29 6.67 3.41
C ASP A 241 -16.24 6.05 2.00
N ILE A 242 -16.39 6.88 0.97
CA ILE A 242 -16.24 6.46 -0.43
C ILE A 242 -15.11 7.25 -1.06
N ARG A 243 -14.13 6.50 -1.55
CA ARG A 243 -12.97 7.03 -2.25
C ARG A 243 -13.08 6.67 -3.71
N HIS A 244 -13.28 7.68 -4.54
CA HIS A 244 -13.41 7.52 -5.97
C HIS A 244 -12.14 7.99 -6.68
N HIS A 245 -11.57 7.10 -7.46
CA HIS A 245 -10.54 7.36 -8.46
C HIS A 245 -11.08 6.92 -9.83
N VAL A 246 -10.56 7.49 -10.93
CA VAL A 246 -11.08 7.26 -12.29
C VAL A 246 -11.22 5.77 -12.65
N ASN A 247 -10.30 4.93 -12.14
CA ASN A 247 -10.27 3.48 -12.40
C ASN A 247 -10.64 2.61 -11.19
N LEU A 248 -10.82 3.18 -10.00
CA LEU A 248 -11.05 2.40 -8.78
C LEU A 248 -11.95 3.15 -7.81
N VAL A 249 -12.97 2.47 -7.29
CA VAL A 249 -13.75 2.96 -6.16
C VAL A 249 -13.50 2.05 -4.96
N SER A 250 -13.25 2.66 -3.80
CA SER A 250 -13.17 1.97 -2.51
C SER A 250 -14.23 2.52 -1.56
N LEU A 251 -14.97 1.60 -0.95
CA LEU A 251 -15.92 1.85 0.11
C LEU A 251 -15.34 1.34 1.44
N VAL A 252 -15.29 2.20 2.45
CA VAL A 252 -14.83 1.84 3.79
C VAL A 252 -15.96 2.11 4.79
N ALA A 253 -16.49 1.04 5.39
CA ALA A 253 -17.43 1.14 6.50
C ALA A 253 -16.68 1.08 7.83
N TYR A 254 -17.01 1.99 8.74
CA TYR A 254 -16.48 2.01 10.09
C TYR A 254 -17.57 1.58 11.05
N GLY A 255 -17.25 0.72 12.02
CA GLY A 255 -18.24 0.22 12.96
C GLY A 255 -17.65 -0.18 14.30
N ILE A 256 -18.53 -0.30 15.29
CA ILE A 256 -18.22 -0.86 16.60
C ILE A 256 -18.79 -2.27 16.64
N LEU A 257 -17.93 -3.24 16.93
CA LEU A 257 -18.28 -4.64 17.06
C LEU A 257 -18.31 -5.04 18.53
N LYS A 258 -19.43 -5.62 18.95
CA LYS A 258 -19.57 -6.34 20.22
C LYS A 258 -19.55 -7.84 19.95
N VAL A 259 -18.40 -8.48 20.19
CA VAL A 259 -18.24 -9.92 20.01
C VAL A 259 -19.08 -10.67 21.06
N THR A 260 -19.76 -11.73 20.64
CA THR A 260 -20.52 -12.62 21.53
C THR A 260 -19.60 -13.16 22.63
N ASN A 261 -20.06 -13.12 23.89
CA ASN A 261 -19.30 -13.52 25.08
C ASN A 261 -18.06 -12.67 25.39
N SER A 262 -17.89 -11.50 24.74
CA SER A 262 -16.90 -10.50 25.12
C SER A 262 -17.58 -9.25 25.67
N ALA A 263 -17.05 -8.71 26.77
CA ALA A 263 -17.46 -7.40 27.28
C ALA A 263 -16.79 -6.24 26.52
N GLN A 264 -15.78 -6.54 25.70
CA GLN A 264 -14.95 -5.54 25.05
C GLN A 264 -15.53 -5.15 23.68
N LEU A 265 -15.70 -3.84 23.47
CA LEU A 265 -16.06 -3.29 22.17
C LEU A 265 -14.80 -3.11 21.32
N GLN A 266 -14.89 -3.45 20.04
CA GLN A 266 -13.79 -3.34 19.10
C GLN A 266 -14.18 -2.39 17.97
N LEU A 267 -13.31 -1.43 17.64
CA LEU A 267 -13.46 -0.66 16.42
C LEU A 267 -13.04 -1.54 15.25
N VAL A 268 -13.93 -1.72 14.28
CA VAL A 268 -13.67 -2.51 13.08
C VAL A 268 -13.89 -1.67 11.83
N ARG A 269 -13.23 -2.08 10.75
CA ARG A 269 -13.43 -1.51 9.41
C ARG A 269 -13.73 -2.60 8.40
N ILE A 270 -14.62 -2.30 7.46
CA ILE A 270 -14.92 -3.15 6.31
C ILE A 270 -14.48 -2.38 5.07
N THR A 271 -13.62 -2.97 4.25
CA THR A 271 -13.13 -2.33 3.01
C THR A 271 -13.55 -3.15 1.81
N LEU A 272 -14.27 -2.52 0.87
CA LEU A 272 -14.67 -3.08 -0.40
C LEU A 272 -14.11 -2.22 -1.52
N SER A 273 -13.38 -2.81 -2.47
CA SER A 273 -12.82 -2.09 -3.62
C SER A 273 -13.27 -2.73 -4.92
N ARG A 274 -13.54 -1.90 -5.93
CA ARG A 274 -14.01 -2.31 -7.26
C ARG A 274 -13.36 -1.46 -8.33
N TYR A 275 -13.09 -2.07 -9.48
CA TYR A 275 -12.74 -1.31 -10.68
C TYR A 275 -13.94 -0.48 -11.13
N SER A 276 -13.65 0.76 -11.50
CA SER A 276 -14.61 1.65 -12.12
C SER A 276 -14.17 1.90 -13.56
N VAL A 277 -15.14 2.09 -14.46
CA VAL A 277 -14.88 2.61 -15.80
C VAL A 277 -15.34 4.07 -15.84
N PRO A 278 -14.73 4.93 -16.67
CA PRO A 278 -15.07 6.36 -16.71
C PRO A 278 -16.55 6.67 -17.00
N ALA A 279 -17.30 5.71 -17.54
CA ALA A 279 -18.73 5.84 -17.79
C ALA A 279 -19.58 5.80 -16.52
N ILE A 280 -19.08 5.22 -15.42
CA ILE A 280 -19.81 5.12 -14.15
C ILE A 280 -19.63 6.44 -13.40
N THR A 281 -20.71 7.20 -13.25
CA THR A 281 -20.66 8.52 -12.61
C THR A 281 -21.76 8.72 -11.58
N GLY A 282 -21.52 9.60 -10.61
CA GLY A 282 -22.50 9.97 -9.59
C GLY A 282 -23.04 8.75 -8.83
N ASP A 283 -24.36 8.61 -8.82
CA ASP A 283 -25.07 7.58 -8.04
C ASP A 283 -24.89 6.15 -8.61
N GLU A 284 -24.40 6.00 -9.85
CA GLU A 284 -24.15 4.69 -10.43
C GLU A 284 -23.02 3.93 -9.69
N ILE A 285 -22.17 4.66 -8.96
CA ILE A 285 -21.10 4.08 -8.12
C ILE A 285 -21.67 3.09 -7.11
N TRP A 286 -22.88 3.33 -6.58
CA TRP A 286 -23.51 2.42 -5.62
C TRP A 286 -23.80 1.04 -6.20
N LEU A 287 -23.99 0.94 -7.52
CA LEU A 287 -24.24 -0.33 -8.21
C LEU A 287 -23.01 -1.26 -8.22
N LEU A 288 -21.80 -0.71 -8.06
CA LEU A 288 -20.57 -1.51 -7.94
C LEU A 288 -20.52 -2.34 -6.64
N PHE A 289 -21.32 -1.95 -5.64
CA PHE A 289 -21.33 -2.55 -4.30
C PHE A 289 -22.68 -3.18 -3.97
N ALA A 290 -23.30 -3.87 -4.94
CA ALA A 290 -24.58 -4.56 -4.72
C ALA A 290 -24.53 -5.53 -3.51
N ASP A 291 -23.37 -6.13 -3.25
CA ASP A 291 -23.10 -7.01 -2.10
C ASP A 291 -22.96 -6.28 -0.75
N ALA A 292 -22.84 -4.96 -0.74
CA ALA A 292 -22.79 -4.13 0.45
C ALA A 292 -24.17 -3.64 0.90
N LYS A 293 -25.25 -4.04 0.22
CA LYS A 293 -26.62 -3.62 0.53
C LYS A 293 -26.99 -3.73 2.03
N PRO A 294 -26.66 -4.83 2.76
CA PRO A 294 -26.94 -4.90 4.19
C PRO A 294 -26.25 -3.82 5.02
N LEU A 295 -25.05 -3.38 4.61
CA LEU A 295 -24.34 -2.27 5.27
C LEU A 295 -25.07 -0.95 5.07
N PHE A 296 -25.55 -0.69 3.86
CA PHE A 296 -26.30 0.53 3.55
C PHE A 296 -27.63 0.57 4.30
N GLU A 297 -28.36 -0.55 4.36
CA GLU A 297 -29.62 -0.65 5.10
C GLU A 297 -29.41 -0.44 6.60
N ALA A 298 -28.41 -1.09 7.18
CA ALA A 298 -28.10 -0.94 8.60
C ALA A 298 -27.72 0.50 8.96
N LEU A 299 -26.91 1.17 8.14
CA LEU A 299 -26.55 2.57 8.39
C LEU A 299 -27.75 3.50 8.25
N ALA A 300 -28.54 3.34 7.18
CA ALA A 300 -29.69 4.19 6.91
C ALA A 300 -30.79 4.04 7.98
N GLN A 301 -31.00 2.83 8.48
CA GLN A 301 -32.01 2.52 9.50
C GLN A 301 -31.47 2.60 10.94
N GLN A 302 -30.19 2.93 11.11
CA GLN A 302 -29.51 2.94 12.42
C GLN A 302 -29.64 1.61 13.18
N GLN A 303 -29.61 0.50 12.43
CA GLN A 303 -29.76 -0.84 12.95
C GLN A 303 -28.42 -1.54 13.15
N THR A 304 -28.45 -2.54 14.03
CA THR A 304 -27.30 -3.38 14.30
C THR A 304 -27.31 -4.56 13.32
N LEU A 305 -26.16 -4.90 12.76
CA LEU A 305 -25.98 -6.13 11.98
C LEU A 305 -25.52 -7.24 12.90
N GLN A 306 -26.28 -8.33 12.97
CA GLN A 306 -25.79 -9.56 13.59
C GLN A 306 -24.77 -10.20 12.65
N LEU A 307 -23.61 -10.59 13.15
CA LEU A 307 -22.58 -11.27 12.38
C LEU A 307 -22.44 -12.69 12.89
N GLU A 308 -22.37 -13.64 11.97
CA GLU A 308 -22.07 -15.03 12.29
C GLU A 308 -20.82 -15.51 11.55
N LYS A 309 -19.83 -15.97 12.32
CA LYS A 309 -18.57 -16.51 11.80
C LYS A 309 -17.87 -15.58 10.80
N ALA A 310 -18.06 -14.27 10.96
CA ALA A 310 -17.37 -13.27 10.17
C ALA A 310 -15.86 -13.34 10.45
N GLN A 311 -15.05 -13.09 9.44
CA GLN A 311 -13.60 -13.22 9.55
C GLN A 311 -13.02 -11.87 9.96
N LEU A 312 -12.47 -11.80 11.19
CA LEU A 312 -11.80 -10.60 11.69
C LEU A 312 -10.27 -10.80 11.61
N LEU A 313 -9.60 -9.89 10.91
CA LEU A 313 -8.15 -9.83 10.86
C LEU A 313 -7.58 -9.14 12.12
N PRO A 314 -6.36 -9.48 12.57
CA PRO A 314 -5.70 -8.82 13.70
C PRO A 314 -5.51 -7.31 13.53
N THR A 315 -5.61 -6.81 12.29
CA THR A 315 -5.57 -5.38 11.94
C THR A 315 -6.87 -4.63 12.29
N GLY A 316 -7.93 -5.33 12.70
CA GLY A 316 -9.26 -4.75 12.88
C GLY A 316 -10.09 -4.68 11.59
N ASP A 317 -9.60 -5.29 10.51
CA ASP A 317 -10.33 -5.45 9.26
C ASP A 317 -11.31 -6.62 9.35
N LEU A 318 -12.58 -6.36 9.14
CA LEU A 318 -13.60 -7.39 8.96
C LEU A 318 -13.71 -7.72 7.46
N VAL A 319 -13.46 -8.98 7.11
CA VAL A 319 -13.64 -9.46 5.73
C VAL A 319 -15.13 -9.60 5.46
N TRP A 320 -15.61 -8.84 4.48
CA TRP A 320 -17.00 -8.86 4.06
C TRP A 320 -17.17 -9.79 2.87
N GLU A 321 -18.01 -10.80 3.05
CA GLU A 321 -18.47 -11.66 1.98
C GLU A 321 -19.99 -11.53 1.90
N ALA A 322 -20.54 -11.29 0.71
CA ALA A 322 -21.99 -11.19 0.51
C ALA A 322 -22.77 -12.39 1.10
N ASN A 323 -22.11 -13.56 1.15
CA ASN A 323 -22.61 -14.81 1.71
C ASN A 323 -22.21 -15.06 3.17
N THR A 324 -21.65 -14.08 3.91
CA THR A 324 -21.60 -14.18 5.37
C THR A 324 -23.03 -14.31 5.89
N ALA A 325 -23.41 -15.56 6.16
CA ALA A 325 -24.76 -16.06 5.91
C ALA A 325 -25.83 -15.55 6.87
N ASN A 326 -25.56 -14.60 7.77
CA ASN A 326 -26.53 -14.11 8.74
C ASN A 326 -26.29 -12.65 9.15
N ALA A 327 -25.86 -11.78 8.22
CA ALA A 327 -25.97 -10.32 8.39
C ALA A 327 -27.45 -9.90 8.42
N THR A 328 -28.13 -10.20 9.52
CA THR A 328 -29.54 -9.86 9.73
C THR A 328 -29.64 -8.55 10.49
N LEU A 329 -30.62 -7.76 10.11
CA LEU A 329 -30.97 -6.53 10.82
C LEU A 329 -31.53 -6.92 12.20
N GLY A 330 -30.81 -6.53 13.24
CA GLY A 330 -31.27 -6.63 14.62
C GLY A 330 -31.95 -5.34 15.08
N GLU A 331 -32.90 -5.47 16.01
CA GLU A 331 -33.46 -4.32 16.73
C GLU A 331 -32.37 -3.67 17.59
N ALA A 332 -32.43 -2.33 17.71
CA ALA A 332 -31.48 -1.50 18.45
C ALA A 332 -31.59 -1.67 19.97
#